data_AF-A0AAU2J851-F1
#
_entry.id   AF-A0AAU2J851-F1
#
_cell.length_a   1.000
_cell.length_b   1.000
_cell.length_c   1.000
_cell.angle_alpha   90.00
_cell.angle_beta   90.00
_cell.angle_gamma   90.00
#
_symmetry.space_group_name_H-M   'P 1'
#
loop_
_entity.id
_entity.type
_entity.pdbx_description
1 polymer ?
#
loop_
_entity_poly.entity_id
_entity_poly.type
_entity_poly.pdbx_seq_one_letter_code
_entity_poly.pdbx_strand_id
1 'polypeptide(L)'
;MATKSSARMSALSASVSSGPLVVEVPADMSAAVLSDTSVELTWSMVDDPLAFTVAWLDAGGSSWTKASVAGDLRSYVVPGLRPGTPYSFQMQSQSAWSDPVEAETTGSALAPPTLTVTDILDRNANVNVLTPDLAGQARVVEAQVKDTRTNSPWYSISDVPFNLAPMGPYDASFGLKMLSTGVTYAVRVRVTFGGVTSDWTPELRFATTGTKGGKPGLTVVPDSTTLGSVKLAWSTSVKQTVRFIRWTRSSSPGSSPFLPTRVGYSNDLSGVFEDVGLSTGSDYWYTVEWVRDSHTISISNPVAVHTR
;
A
#
# COMPACT_ATOMS: atom_id res chain seq x y z
N MET A 1 6.68 -80.79 -20.56
CA MET A 1 6.70 -79.76 -21.63
C MET A 1 5.26 -79.31 -21.86
N ALA A 2 4.89 -78.15 -21.33
CA ALA A 2 3.53 -77.61 -21.44
C ALA A 2 3.54 -76.42 -22.38
N THR A 3 2.82 -76.51 -23.49
CA THR A 3 2.67 -75.46 -24.51
C THR A 3 1.52 -74.54 -24.08
N LYS A 4 1.83 -73.29 -23.70
CA LYS A 4 0.83 -72.24 -23.45
C LYS A 4 0.40 -71.64 -24.79
N SER A 5 -0.88 -71.80 -25.15
CA SER A 5 -1.50 -71.10 -26.28
C SER A 5 -1.85 -69.66 -25.87
N SER A 6 -1.34 -68.70 -26.63
CA SER A 6 -1.45 -67.26 -26.42
C SER A 6 -2.79 -66.73 -26.96
N ALA A 7 -3.46 -65.88 -26.18
CA ALA A 7 -4.69 -65.18 -26.56
C ALA A 7 -4.37 -63.98 -27.46
N ARG A 8 -5.14 -63.83 -28.54
CA ARG A 8 -5.14 -62.63 -29.41
C ARG A 8 -5.74 -61.44 -28.64
N MET A 9 -5.04 -60.31 -28.64
CA MET A 9 -5.64 -59.00 -28.42
C MET A 9 -5.26 -58.08 -29.57
N SER A 10 -6.28 -57.64 -30.31
CA SER A 10 -6.18 -56.67 -31.38
C SER A 10 -5.80 -55.31 -30.81
N ALA A 11 -4.70 -54.71 -31.29
CA ALA A 11 -4.37 -53.33 -31.00
C ALA A 11 -5.16 -52.41 -31.96
N LEU A 12 -5.95 -51.47 -31.43
CA LEU A 12 -6.44 -50.34 -32.20
C LEU A 12 -5.25 -49.39 -32.45
N SER A 13 -4.87 -49.24 -33.71
CA SER A 13 -3.97 -48.15 -34.13
C SER A 13 -4.80 -46.88 -34.31
N ALA A 14 -4.62 -45.91 -33.41
CA ALA A 14 -5.08 -44.54 -33.64
C ALA A 14 -3.99 -43.79 -34.41
N SER A 15 -4.28 -43.42 -35.66
CA SER A 15 -3.41 -42.55 -36.45
C SER A 15 -3.60 -41.11 -35.96
N VAL A 16 -2.65 -40.57 -35.19
CA VAL A 16 -2.62 -39.13 -34.89
C VAL A 16 -2.09 -38.43 -36.14
N SER A 17 -2.99 -37.74 -36.85
CA SER A 17 -2.63 -36.84 -37.94
C SER A 17 -2.04 -35.56 -37.36
N SER A 18 -0.71 -35.45 -37.30
CA SER A 18 -0.06 -34.16 -37.05
C SER A 18 -0.06 -33.33 -38.33
N GLY A 19 -1.09 -32.49 -38.50
CA GLY A 19 -1.02 -31.38 -39.45
C GLY A 19 0.11 -30.41 -39.04
N PRO A 20 0.61 -29.57 -39.95
CA PRO A 20 1.60 -28.56 -39.60
C PRO A 20 1.01 -27.68 -38.48
N LEU A 21 1.76 -27.50 -37.39
CA LEU A 21 1.45 -26.50 -36.37
C LEU A 21 1.54 -25.14 -37.07
N VAL A 22 0.41 -24.59 -37.51
CA VAL A 22 0.34 -23.18 -37.89
C VAL A 22 0.58 -22.42 -36.60
N VAL A 23 1.76 -21.81 -36.48
CA VAL A 23 2.03 -20.94 -35.34
C VAL A 23 1.20 -19.70 -35.55
N GLU A 24 0.13 -19.56 -34.76
CA GLU A 24 -0.72 -18.38 -34.86
C GLU A 24 -0.03 -17.18 -34.24
N VAL A 25 0.23 -16.17 -35.07
CA VAL A 25 0.83 -14.90 -34.68
C VAL A 25 -0.27 -13.85 -34.69
N PRO A 26 -0.35 -12.96 -33.67
CA PRO A 26 -1.26 -11.82 -33.69
C PRO A 26 -1.08 -10.98 -34.96
N ALA A 27 -2.19 -10.64 -35.61
CA ALA A 27 -2.22 -9.89 -36.85
C ALA A 27 -2.70 -8.44 -36.61
N ASP A 28 -2.56 -7.59 -37.63
CA ASP A 28 -3.03 -6.20 -37.65
C ASP A 28 -2.60 -5.39 -36.42
N MET A 29 -1.41 -5.70 -35.88
CA MET A 29 -0.90 -4.99 -34.72
C MET A 29 -0.71 -3.52 -35.08
N SER A 30 -1.18 -2.63 -34.21
CA SER A 30 -0.96 -1.19 -34.34
C SER A 30 -0.65 -0.57 -32.99
N ALA A 31 0.12 0.52 -33.01
CA ALA A 31 0.51 1.27 -31.84
C ALA A 31 -0.02 2.71 -31.93
N ALA A 32 -0.85 3.09 -30.96
CA ALA A 32 -1.39 4.44 -30.83
C ALA A 32 -0.82 5.09 -29.57
N VAL A 33 -0.21 6.26 -29.71
CA VAL A 33 0.32 7.03 -28.58
C VAL A 33 -0.84 7.59 -27.78
N LEU A 34 -0.94 7.23 -26.50
CA LEU A 34 -1.98 7.74 -25.60
C LEU A 34 -1.48 8.94 -24.77
N SER A 35 -0.20 8.91 -24.37
CA SER A 35 0.42 9.96 -23.57
C SER A 35 1.93 10.02 -23.78
N ASP A 36 2.59 10.94 -23.07
CA ASP A 36 4.05 11.01 -23.00
C ASP A 36 4.67 9.74 -22.39
N THR A 37 3.89 8.86 -21.78
CA THR A 37 4.41 7.68 -21.05
C THR A 37 3.66 6.37 -21.33
N SER A 38 2.72 6.38 -22.28
CA SER A 38 1.92 5.20 -22.60
C SER A 38 1.52 5.11 -24.06
N VAL A 39 1.50 3.88 -24.55
CA VAL A 39 1.10 3.51 -25.91
C VAL A 39 0.05 2.40 -25.81
N GLU A 40 -1.06 2.57 -26.51
CA GLU A 40 -2.05 1.52 -26.70
C GLU A 40 -1.68 0.67 -27.89
N LEU A 41 -1.54 -0.63 -27.66
CA LEU A 41 -1.40 -1.64 -28.69
C LEU A 41 -2.77 -2.23 -28.96
N THR A 42 -3.14 -2.37 -30.23
CA THR A 42 -4.33 -3.12 -30.66
C THR A 42 -3.92 -4.18 -31.67
N TRP A 43 -4.62 -5.31 -31.68
CA TRP A 43 -4.31 -6.42 -32.58
C TRP A 43 -5.56 -7.27 -32.86
N SER A 44 -5.49 -8.09 -33.90
CA SER A 44 -6.45 -9.13 -34.23
C SER A 44 -5.84 -10.52 -33.99
N MET A 45 -6.69 -11.49 -33.67
CA MET A 45 -6.29 -12.89 -33.50
C MET A 45 -7.49 -13.77 -33.87
N VAL A 46 -7.24 -14.86 -34.58
CA VAL A 46 -8.30 -15.78 -35.05
C VAL A 46 -8.85 -16.60 -33.89
N ASP A 47 -7.96 -17.15 -33.06
CA ASP A 47 -8.33 -17.85 -31.83
C ASP A 47 -8.14 -16.98 -30.57
N ASP A 48 -8.70 -17.46 -29.46
CA ASP A 48 -8.49 -16.90 -28.12
C ASP A 48 -7.42 -17.74 -27.38
N PRO A 49 -6.13 -17.33 -27.41
CA PRO A 49 -5.11 -18.02 -26.63
C PRO A 49 -5.36 -17.83 -25.13
N LEU A 50 -4.61 -18.56 -24.30
CA LEU A 50 -4.69 -18.34 -22.84
C LEU A 50 -4.12 -16.96 -22.44
N ALA A 51 -3.03 -16.56 -23.10
CA ALA A 51 -2.34 -15.30 -22.85
C ALA A 51 -1.51 -14.88 -24.06
N PHE A 52 -1.21 -13.59 -24.14
CA PHE A 52 -0.16 -13.02 -24.97
C PHE A 52 1.05 -12.65 -24.11
N THR A 53 2.23 -12.67 -24.71
CA THR A 53 3.40 -11.96 -24.21
C THR A 53 3.61 -10.73 -25.09
N VAL A 54 3.46 -9.54 -24.50
CA VAL A 54 3.82 -8.27 -25.14
C VAL A 54 5.25 -7.93 -24.75
N ALA A 55 6.05 -7.49 -25.72
CA ALA A 55 7.41 -7.04 -25.51
C ALA A 55 7.62 -5.65 -26.11
N TRP A 56 8.40 -4.81 -25.44
CA TRP A 56 8.80 -3.50 -25.95
C TRP A 56 10.27 -3.19 -25.67
N LEU A 57 10.88 -2.44 -26.58
CA LEU A 57 12.27 -2.03 -26.55
C LEU A 57 12.38 -0.56 -26.95
N ASP A 58 13.08 0.25 -26.14
CA ASP A 58 13.48 1.59 -26.52
C ASP A 58 14.54 1.53 -27.62
N ALA A 59 14.49 2.41 -28.62
CA ALA A 59 15.42 2.36 -29.75
C ALA A 59 16.91 2.48 -29.36
N GLY A 60 17.21 3.01 -28.17
CA GLY A 60 18.56 3.08 -27.59
C GLY A 60 18.89 1.98 -26.59
N GLY A 61 17.96 1.06 -26.29
CA GLY A 61 18.14 0.01 -25.30
C GLY A 61 18.67 -1.29 -25.87
N SER A 62 19.01 -2.21 -24.96
CA SER A 62 19.61 -3.50 -25.29
C SER A 62 18.78 -4.71 -24.84
N SER A 63 17.65 -4.49 -24.15
CA SER A 63 16.85 -5.56 -23.55
C SER A 63 15.35 -5.29 -23.68
N TRP A 64 14.62 -6.26 -24.22
CA TRP A 64 13.17 -6.25 -24.31
C TRP A 64 12.53 -6.37 -22.92
N THR A 65 11.67 -5.42 -22.58
CA THR A 65 10.76 -5.55 -21.43
C THR A 65 9.55 -6.38 -21.86
N LYS A 66 8.99 -7.19 -20.95
CA LYS A 66 7.89 -8.10 -21.27
C LYS A 66 6.75 -8.02 -20.24
N ALA A 67 5.52 -8.15 -20.72
CA ALA A 67 4.32 -8.29 -19.91
C ALA A 67 3.43 -9.43 -20.42
N SER A 68 2.72 -10.08 -19.52
CA SER A 68 1.69 -11.07 -19.88
C SER A 68 0.32 -10.39 -19.92
N VAL A 69 -0.44 -10.63 -20.99
CA VAL A 69 -1.76 -10.06 -21.24
C VAL A 69 -2.75 -11.21 -21.40
N ALA A 70 -3.96 -11.09 -20.85
CA ALA A 70 -4.99 -12.12 -20.99
C ALA A 70 -5.36 -12.33 -22.47
N GLY A 71 -5.55 -13.58 -22.89
CA GLY A 71 -5.68 -13.91 -24.31
C GLY A 71 -7.03 -13.59 -24.95
N ASP A 72 -8.03 -13.24 -24.15
CA ASP A 72 -9.32 -12.70 -24.57
C ASP A 72 -9.26 -11.19 -24.92
N LEU A 73 -8.14 -10.52 -24.61
CA LEU A 73 -7.95 -9.11 -24.93
C LEU A 73 -7.47 -8.91 -26.39
N ARG A 74 -7.83 -7.74 -26.93
CA ARG A 74 -7.42 -7.25 -28.26
C ARG A 74 -6.81 -5.86 -28.21
N SER A 75 -6.66 -5.31 -27.00
CA SER A 75 -5.88 -4.11 -26.75
C SER A 75 -5.12 -4.22 -25.43
N TYR A 76 -4.00 -3.51 -25.35
CA TYR A 76 -3.19 -3.39 -24.13
C TYR A 76 -2.48 -2.05 -24.11
N VAL A 77 -2.65 -1.32 -23.01
CA VAL A 77 -1.90 -0.08 -22.76
C VAL A 77 -0.58 -0.46 -22.11
N VAL A 78 0.53 -0.18 -22.79
CA VAL A 78 1.88 -0.31 -22.24
C VAL A 78 2.18 0.92 -21.39
N PRO A 79 2.32 0.79 -20.05
CA PRO A 79 2.63 1.92 -19.18
C PRO A 79 4.15 2.08 -19.00
N GLY A 80 4.57 3.21 -18.41
CA GLY A 80 5.93 3.43 -17.96
C GLY A 80 6.96 3.58 -19.08
N LEU A 81 6.54 4.11 -20.24
CA LEU A 81 7.43 4.43 -21.35
C LEU A 81 8.08 5.79 -21.14
N ARG A 82 9.35 5.93 -21.51
CA ARG A 82 10.08 7.20 -21.38
C ARG A 82 9.47 8.25 -22.34
N PRO A 83 9.28 9.50 -21.92
CA PRO A 83 8.83 10.58 -22.80
C PRO A 83 9.78 10.84 -23.97
N GLY A 84 9.22 11.23 -25.12
CA GLY A 84 9.96 11.59 -26.32
C GLY A 84 10.90 10.49 -26.81
N THR A 85 10.54 9.22 -26.58
CA THR A 85 11.40 8.08 -26.86
C THR A 85 10.73 7.16 -27.89
N PRO A 86 11.42 6.80 -28.99
CA PRO A 86 10.93 5.81 -29.94
C PRO A 86 11.05 4.40 -29.36
N TYR A 87 9.98 3.62 -29.54
CA TYR A 87 9.86 2.24 -29.07
C TYR A 87 9.42 1.31 -30.19
N SER A 88 10.00 0.11 -30.17
CA SER A 88 9.57 -1.05 -30.94
C SER A 88 8.74 -1.98 -30.06
N PHE A 89 7.59 -2.42 -30.55
CA PHE A 89 6.67 -3.32 -29.85
C PHE A 89 6.43 -4.59 -30.66
N GLN A 90 6.43 -5.73 -29.99
CA GLN A 90 6.12 -7.03 -30.57
C GLN A 90 5.26 -7.83 -29.61
N MET A 91 4.51 -8.80 -30.14
CA MET A 91 3.78 -9.74 -29.29
C MET A 91 3.77 -11.16 -29.83
N GLN A 92 3.55 -12.11 -28.94
CA GLN A 92 3.36 -13.52 -29.27
C GLN A 92 2.25 -14.14 -28.43
N SER A 93 1.53 -15.11 -28.98
CA SER A 93 0.58 -15.96 -28.24
C SER A 93 1.24 -17.25 -27.71
N GLN A 94 2.22 -17.78 -28.47
CA GLN A 94 2.93 -19.02 -28.16
C GLN A 94 4.44 -18.85 -28.40
N SER A 95 4.92 -19.11 -29.63
CA SER A 95 6.35 -19.26 -29.93
C SER A 95 6.85 -18.42 -31.09
N ALA A 96 6.00 -17.64 -31.76
CA ALA A 96 6.42 -16.71 -32.80
C ALA A 96 5.93 -15.30 -32.49
N TRP A 97 6.85 -14.34 -32.65
CA TRP A 97 6.61 -12.92 -32.50
C TRP A 97 5.97 -12.35 -33.75
N SER A 98 5.11 -11.35 -33.56
CA SER A 98 4.63 -10.47 -34.62
C SER A 98 5.76 -9.68 -35.25
N ASP A 99 5.48 -9.13 -36.43
CA ASP A 99 6.29 -8.02 -36.95
C ASP A 99 6.26 -6.86 -35.93
N PRO A 100 7.38 -6.14 -35.77
CA PRO A 100 7.43 -5.01 -34.85
C PRO A 100 6.58 -3.86 -35.37
N VAL A 101 5.88 -3.20 -34.45
CA VAL A 101 5.27 -1.90 -34.67
C VAL A 101 6.04 -0.85 -33.90
N GLU A 102 6.25 0.31 -34.51
CA GLU A 102 7.00 1.40 -33.90
C GLU A 102 6.04 2.52 -33.46
N ALA A 103 6.31 3.12 -32.31
CA ALA A 103 5.68 4.37 -31.91
C ALA A 103 6.65 5.21 -31.08
N GLU A 104 6.51 6.52 -31.16
CA GLU A 104 7.29 7.47 -30.37
C GLU A 104 6.36 8.18 -29.39
N THR A 105 6.64 8.03 -28.09
CA THR A 105 5.91 8.76 -27.06
C THR A 105 6.08 10.26 -27.25
N THR A 106 5.08 11.06 -26.89
CA THR A 106 5.24 12.51 -26.94
C THR A 106 6.28 12.97 -25.90
N GLY A 107 7.06 13.99 -26.24
CA GLY A 107 8.15 14.51 -25.41
C GLY A 107 7.79 15.78 -24.65
N SER A 108 6.51 16.00 -24.31
CA SER A 108 6.05 17.36 -23.98
C SER A 108 6.08 17.69 -22.50
N ALA A 109 5.71 16.76 -21.60
CA ALA A 109 5.84 16.91 -20.14
C ALA A 109 5.44 15.60 -19.43
N LEU A 110 5.91 15.37 -18.20
CA LEU A 110 5.29 14.34 -17.36
C LEU A 110 4.02 14.89 -16.70
N ALA A 111 2.93 14.13 -16.75
CA ALA A 111 1.73 14.44 -16.00
C ALA A 111 2.06 14.58 -14.48
N PRO A 112 1.48 15.58 -13.78
CA PRO A 112 1.63 15.66 -12.33
C PRO A 112 1.07 14.42 -11.63
N PRO A 113 1.72 13.93 -10.56
CA PRO A 113 1.18 12.81 -9.80
C PRO A 113 -0.13 13.17 -9.09
N THR A 114 -0.89 12.16 -8.69
CA THR A 114 -2.05 12.34 -7.82
C THR A 114 -1.63 12.21 -6.36
N LEU A 115 -2.16 13.08 -5.50
CA LEU A 115 -1.90 13.05 -4.06
C LEU A 115 -3.15 12.65 -3.28
N THR A 116 -2.93 11.92 -2.19
CA THR A 116 -3.90 11.78 -1.10
C THR A 116 -3.18 12.00 0.23
N VAL A 117 -3.93 12.42 1.25
CA VAL A 117 -3.40 12.57 2.60
C VAL A 117 -4.18 11.65 3.53
N THR A 118 -3.47 10.79 4.25
CA THR A 118 -4.01 9.88 5.25
C THR A 118 -3.40 10.15 6.61
N ASP A 119 -3.87 9.45 7.65
CA ASP A 119 -3.26 9.50 8.98
C ASP A 119 -3.08 10.90 9.55
N ILE A 120 -4.04 11.79 9.26
CA ILE A 120 -4.01 13.17 9.70
C ILE A 120 -4.23 13.23 11.22
N LEU A 121 -3.21 13.70 11.92
CA LEU A 121 -3.15 13.89 13.36
C LEU A 121 -2.87 15.37 13.68
N ASP A 122 -2.54 15.67 14.92
CA ASP A 122 -2.36 17.03 15.41
C ASP A 122 -1.05 17.67 14.94
N ARG A 123 0.00 16.87 14.79
CA ARG A 123 1.33 17.35 14.36
C ARG A 123 1.92 16.55 13.20
N ASN A 124 1.13 15.63 12.65
CA ASN A 124 1.59 14.67 11.66
C ASN A 124 0.50 14.40 10.63
N ALA A 125 0.91 14.05 9.43
CA ALA A 125 0.04 13.52 8.39
C ALA A 125 0.90 12.65 7.47
N ASN A 126 0.28 11.73 6.73
CA ASN A 126 0.97 10.96 5.71
C ASN A 126 0.51 11.42 4.32
N VAL A 127 1.46 11.66 3.42
CA VAL A 127 1.19 12.01 2.02
C VAL A 127 1.49 10.78 1.18
N ASN A 128 0.48 10.33 0.44
CA ASN A 128 0.60 9.24 -0.52
C ASN A 128 0.59 9.80 -1.94
N VAL A 129 1.48 9.28 -2.77
CA VAL A 129 1.69 9.69 -4.16
C VAL A 129 1.36 8.52 -5.07
N LEU A 130 0.60 8.81 -6.12
CA LEU A 130 0.23 7.86 -7.15
C LEU A 130 0.55 8.41 -8.54
N THR A 131 1.18 7.59 -9.37
CA THR A 131 1.53 7.81 -10.77
C THR A 131 1.00 6.65 -11.62
N PRO A 132 -0.31 6.65 -11.96
CA PRO A 132 -0.97 5.50 -12.57
C PRO A 132 -0.25 4.99 -13.83
N ASP A 133 0.25 5.90 -14.67
CA ASP A 133 0.88 5.56 -15.95
C ASP A 133 2.37 5.19 -15.82
N LEU A 134 2.96 5.33 -14.63
CA LEU A 134 4.39 5.05 -14.40
C LEU A 134 4.65 3.81 -13.55
N ALA A 135 3.60 3.16 -13.02
CA ALA A 135 3.67 1.87 -12.31
C ALA A 135 4.82 1.77 -11.29
N GLY A 136 4.97 2.79 -10.43
CA GLY A 136 6.01 2.83 -9.40
C GLY A 136 7.43 3.14 -9.87
N GLN A 137 7.63 3.44 -11.16
CA GLN A 137 8.94 3.77 -11.72
C GLN A 137 9.32 5.24 -11.55
N ALA A 138 8.36 6.10 -11.25
CA ALA A 138 8.58 7.51 -10.97
C ALA A 138 9.27 7.70 -9.61
N ARG A 139 10.12 8.72 -9.50
CA ARG A 139 10.72 9.12 -8.21
C ARG A 139 10.23 10.48 -7.80
N VAL A 140 9.81 10.64 -6.53
CA VAL A 140 9.57 11.97 -5.96
C VAL A 140 10.89 12.73 -5.91
N VAL A 141 10.93 13.88 -6.59
CA VAL A 141 12.11 14.76 -6.60
C VAL A 141 11.96 15.88 -5.58
N GLU A 142 10.75 16.39 -5.43
CA GLU A 142 10.50 17.48 -4.50
C GLU A 142 9.09 17.40 -3.93
N ALA A 143 8.99 17.63 -2.62
CA ALA A 143 7.74 17.80 -1.91
C ALA A 143 7.82 19.08 -1.08
N GLN A 144 6.76 19.88 -1.11
CA GLN A 144 6.69 21.13 -0.38
C GLN A 144 5.39 21.24 0.41
N VAL A 145 5.47 21.92 1.55
CA VAL A 145 4.33 22.17 2.43
C VAL A 145 4.29 23.65 2.86
N LYS A 146 3.09 24.21 3.02
CA LYS A 146 2.89 25.54 3.61
C LYS A 146 1.71 25.58 4.57
N ASP A 147 1.83 26.40 5.62
CA ASP A 147 0.69 26.80 6.44
C ASP A 147 -0.15 27.82 5.64
N THR A 148 -1.41 27.46 5.38
CA THR A 148 -2.30 28.28 4.55
C THR A 148 -2.97 29.41 5.32
N ARG A 149 -3.01 29.35 6.66
CA ARG A 149 -3.59 30.40 7.51
C ARG A 149 -2.74 31.66 7.48
N THR A 150 -1.42 31.49 7.53
CA THR A 150 -0.44 32.59 7.50
C THR A 150 0.02 32.93 6.09
N ASN A 151 -0.44 32.18 5.08
CA ASN A 151 0.08 32.21 3.72
C ASN A 151 1.62 32.15 3.70
N SER A 152 2.17 31.25 4.52
CA SER A 152 3.61 31.08 4.61
C SER A 152 4.22 30.71 3.25
N PRO A 153 5.51 31.03 3.01
CA PRO A 153 6.20 30.51 1.84
C PRO A 153 6.18 28.97 1.85
N TRP A 154 6.40 28.38 0.67
CA TRP A 154 6.59 26.94 0.57
C TRP A 154 7.89 26.51 1.25
N TYR A 155 7.81 25.50 2.10
CA TYR A 155 8.98 24.86 2.71
C TYR A 155 9.19 23.48 2.09
N SER A 156 10.42 23.20 1.67
CA SER A 156 10.81 21.87 1.19
C SER A 156 10.80 20.87 2.33
N ILE A 157 10.32 19.66 2.04
CA ILE A 157 10.29 18.54 2.98
C ILE A 157 11.60 17.77 2.80
N SER A 158 12.43 17.70 3.84
CA SER A 158 13.76 17.09 3.78
C SER A 158 13.74 15.56 3.82
N ASP A 159 12.73 14.99 4.48
CA ASP A 159 12.60 13.55 4.76
C ASP A 159 11.76 12.80 3.70
N VAL A 160 11.77 13.24 2.44
CA VAL A 160 11.11 12.47 1.37
C VAL A 160 11.99 11.24 1.11
N PRO A 161 11.50 10.01 1.34
CA PRO A 161 12.30 8.81 1.11
C PRO A 161 12.58 8.68 -0.40
N PHE A 162 13.82 8.97 -0.79
CA PHE A 162 14.26 8.87 -2.19
C PHE A 162 14.35 7.44 -2.72
N ASN A 163 14.22 6.44 -1.84
CA ASN A 163 14.15 5.02 -2.19
C ASN A 163 12.79 4.44 -1.77
N LEU A 164 12.01 4.09 -2.80
CA LEU A 164 10.65 3.60 -2.71
C LEU A 164 10.68 2.08 -2.63
N ALA A 165 10.17 1.52 -1.54
CA ALA A 165 9.52 0.22 -1.62
C ALA A 165 8.05 0.51 -1.96
N PRO A 166 7.48 -0.07 -3.03
CA PRO A 166 6.04 0.03 -3.27
C PRO A 166 5.29 -0.39 -1.99
N MET A 167 4.54 0.53 -1.40
CA MET A 167 3.80 0.28 -0.16
C MET A 167 2.32 0.15 -0.49
N GLY A 168 1.91 -1.06 -0.87
CA GLY A 168 0.52 -1.33 -1.22
C GLY A 168 0.08 -0.61 -2.51
N PRO A 169 -1.04 0.15 -2.53
CA PRO A 169 -1.58 0.74 -3.75
C PRO A 169 -0.87 2.05 -4.19
N TYR A 170 0.15 2.50 -3.46
CA TYR A 170 0.83 3.78 -3.70
C TYR A 170 2.26 3.58 -4.17
N ASP A 171 2.70 4.46 -5.08
CA ASP A 171 4.06 4.46 -5.62
C ASP A 171 5.05 5.05 -4.61
N ALA A 172 4.60 6.01 -3.79
CA ALA A 172 5.38 6.57 -2.69
C ALA A 172 4.50 7.02 -1.52
N SER A 173 5.06 6.99 -0.31
CA SER A 173 4.42 7.53 0.90
C SER A 173 5.47 8.17 1.80
N PHE A 174 5.15 9.32 2.38
CA PHE A 174 6.03 9.98 3.34
C PHE A 174 5.27 10.73 4.43
N GLY A 175 5.87 10.75 5.63
CA GLY A 175 5.28 11.38 6.80
C GLY A 175 5.67 12.85 6.93
N LEU A 176 4.68 13.73 7.02
CA LEU A 176 4.85 15.08 7.55
C LEU A 176 4.92 15.03 9.07
N LYS A 177 5.87 15.76 9.65
CA LYS A 177 6.12 15.82 11.09
C LYS A 177 6.24 17.26 11.55
N MET A 178 6.10 17.48 12.86
CA MET A 178 6.26 18.78 13.50
C MET A 178 5.31 19.86 12.96
N LEU A 179 4.13 19.46 12.48
CA LEU A 179 3.09 20.40 12.08
C LEU A 179 2.49 21.10 13.33
N SER A 180 1.84 22.23 13.12
CA SER A 180 1.06 22.94 14.13
C SER A 180 -0.34 22.33 14.24
N THR A 181 -0.86 22.26 15.46
CA THR A 181 -2.17 21.66 15.76
C THR A 181 -3.33 22.55 15.34
N GLY A 182 -4.36 21.98 14.70
CA GLY A 182 -5.55 22.72 14.27
C GLY A 182 -5.30 23.69 13.11
N VAL A 183 -4.27 23.43 12.30
CA VAL A 183 -3.83 24.29 11.19
C VAL A 183 -4.11 23.60 9.86
N THR A 184 -4.58 24.38 8.89
CA THR A 184 -4.74 23.90 7.50
C THR A 184 -3.45 24.12 6.72
N TYR A 185 -2.92 23.03 6.18
CA TYR A 185 -1.75 22.99 5.34
C TYR A 185 -2.14 22.75 3.88
N ALA A 186 -1.28 23.21 2.97
CA ALA A 186 -1.28 22.78 1.58
C ALA A 186 0.02 22.02 1.30
N VAL A 187 -0.07 20.91 0.57
CA VAL A 187 1.07 20.13 0.08
C VAL A 187 1.05 20.08 -1.43
N ARG A 188 2.24 20.05 -2.03
CA ARG A 188 2.45 19.76 -3.45
C ARG A 188 3.69 18.92 -3.66
N VAL A 189 3.69 18.12 -4.71
CA VAL A 189 4.78 17.20 -5.05
C VAL A 189 5.07 17.30 -6.55
N ARG A 190 6.29 16.97 -6.96
CA ARG A 190 6.62 16.66 -8.35
C ARG A 190 7.57 15.48 -8.43
N VAL A 191 7.47 14.74 -9.52
CA VAL A 191 8.22 13.49 -9.75
C VAL A 191 9.13 13.62 -10.95
N THR A 192 10.12 12.74 -11.04
CA THR A 192 10.92 12.54 -12.24
C THR A 192 10.83 11.11 -12.75
N PHE A 193 10.86 10.99 -14.07
CA PHE A 193 10.97 9.73 -14.79
C PHE A 193 11.70 9.96 -16.11
N GLY A 194 12.66 9.08 -16.46
CA GLY A 194 13.44 9.21 -17.69
C GLY A 194 14.23 10.51 -17.84
N GLY A 195 14.56 11.20 -16.73
CA GLY A 195 15.24 12.50 -16.75
C GLY A 195 14.32 13.71 -16.95
N VAL A 196 13.03 13.49 -17.23
CA VAL A 196 12.01 14.53 -17.31
C VAL A 196 11.41 14.73 -15.91
N THR A 197 11.05 15.96 -15.55
CA THR A 197 10.38 16.28 -14.29
C THR A 197 8.96 16.76 -14.58
N SER A 198 7.99 16.29 -13.80
CA SER A 198 6.61 16.76 -13.90
C SER A 198 6.47 18.20 -13.42
N ASP A 199 5.38 18.83 -13.85
CA ASP A 199 4.85 19.99 -13.14
C ASP A 199 4.46 19.62 -11.70
N TRP A 200 4.26 20.65 -10.87
CA TRP A 200 3.74 20.47 -9.53
C TRP A 200 2.31 19.94 -9.56
N THR A 201 1.98 19.07 -8.61
CA THR A 201 0.58 18.75 -8.35
C THR A 201 -0.23 20.01 -8.03
N PRO A 202 -1.54 20.00 -8.29
CA PRO A 202 -2.46 20.95 -7.66
C PRO A 202 -2.25 20.98 -6.14
N GLU A 203 -2.54 22.12 -5.51
CA GLU A 203 -2.44 22.25 -4.05
C GLU A 203 -3.45 21.31 -3.37
N LEU A 204 -2.96 20.28 -2.68
CA LEU A 204 -3.80 19.43 -1.85
C LEU A 204 -3.84 19.98 -0.42
N ARG A 205 -5.04 20.26 0.08
CA ARG A 205 -5.25 20.86 1.40
C ARG A 205 -5.72 19.82 2.41
N PHE A 206 -5.17 19.89 3.62
CA PHE A 206 -5.58 19.07 4.75
C PHE A 206 -5.44 19.87 6.06
N ALA A 207 -6.23 19.53 7.08
CA ALA A 207 -6.18 20.21 8.36
C ALA A 207 -5.73 19.25 9.46
N THR A 208 -4.67 19.59 10.18
CA THR A 208 -4.27 18.82 11.37
C THR A 208 -5.36 18.87 12.42
N THR A 209 -5.46 17.82 13.23
CA THR A 209 -6.46 17.80 14.30
C THR A 209 -6.12 18.88 15.34
N GLY A 210 -7.13 19.65 15.77
CA GLY A 210 -6.96 20.65 16.82
C GLY A 210 -6.63 20.05 18.19
N THR A 211 -6.84 18.76 18.35
CA THR A 211 -6.52 17.99 19.55
C THR A 211 -5.27 17.17 19.31
N LYS A 212 -4.21 17.46 20.05
CA LYS A 212 -3.14 16.49 20.34
C LYS A 212 -3.83 15.22 20.76
N GLY A 213 -3.68 14.12 20.00
CA GLY A 213 -4.40 12.87 20.24
C GLY A 213 -4.43 12.63 21.74
N GLY A 214 -5.59 12.94 22.35
CA GLY A 214 -5.65 13.27 23.76
C GLY A 214 -5.09 12.10 24.56
N LYS A 215 -4.35 12.38 25.63
CA LYS A 215 -4.01 11.33 26.58
C LYS A 215 -5.31 10.62 26.97
N PRO A 216 -5.47 9.31 26.75
CA PRO A 216 -6.73 8.64 27.04
C PRO A 216 -7.12 8.90 28.49
N GLY A 217 -8.39 9.24 28.70
CA GLY A 217 -8.96 9.34 30.03
C GLY A 217 -9.11 7.93 30.59
N LEU A 218 -8.70 7.74 31.84
CA LEU A 218 -8.93 6.50 32.58
C LEU A 218 -9.30 6.84 34.02
N THR A 219 -10.40 6.29 34.50
CA THR A 219 -10.83 6.38 35.89
C THR A 219 -11.42 5.06 36.36
N VAL A 220 -11.36 4.82 37.67
CA VAL A 220 -12.14 3.72 38.27
C VAL A 220 -13.60 4.15 38.28
N VAL A 221 -14.51 3.25 37.89
CA VAL A 221 -15.94 3.48 38.09
C VAL A 221 -16.20 3.44 39.61
N PRO A 222 -16.78 4.49 40.20
CA PRO A 222 -17.05 4.53 41.64
C PRO A 222 -17.84 3.31 42.11
N ASP A 223 -17.49 2.80 43.29
CA ASP A 223 -18.14 1.65 43.95
C ASP A 223 -18.20 0.34 43.13
N SER A 224 -17.42 0.25 42.05
CA SER A 224 -17.39 -0.95 41.19
C SER A 224 -16.40 -2.02 41.63
N THR A 225 -15.51 -1.71 42.58
CA THR A 225 -14.47 -2.65 43.03
C THR A 225 -15.08 -3.72 43.92
N THR A 226 -15.00 -4.96 43.48
CA THR A 226 -15.45 -6.14 44.22
C THR A 226 -14.26 -6.92 44.80
N LEU A 227 -14.52 -8.11 45.35
CA LEU A 227 -13.50 -9.07 45.79
C LEU A 227 -12.63 -9.59 44.63
N GLY A 228 -13.12 -9.54 43.38
CA GLY A 228 -12.43 -10.17 42.23
C GLY A 228 -12.55 -9.43 40.90
N SER A 229 -13.13 -8.22 40.88
CA SER A 229 -13.26 -7.42 39.67
C SER A 229 -13.20 -5.92 39.92
N VAL A 230 -12.89 -5.18 38.87
CA VAL A 230 -12.98 -3.71 38.84
C VAL A 230 -13.52 -3.24 37.50
N LYS A 231 -14.32 -2.18 37.51
CA LYS A 231 -14.74 -1.48 36.27
C LYS A 231 -13.96 -0.19 36.09
N LEU A 232 -13.48 0.02 34.88
CA LEU A 232 -12.69 1.17 34.45
C LEU A 232 -13.47 1.92 33.38
N ALA A 233 -13.75 3.20 33.62
CA ALA A 233 -14.30 4.08 32.60
C ALA A 233 -13.15 4.72 31.82
N TRP A 234 -13.29 4.80 30.51
CA TRP A 234 -12.26 5.35 29.63
C TRP A 234 -12.88 6.19 28.51
N SER A 235 -12.06 7.10 27.97
CA SER A 235 -12.42 7.91 26.81
C SER A 235 -11.18 8.31 26.01
N THR A 236 -11.35 8.52 24.72
CA THR A 236 -10.33 9.01 23.79
C THR A 236 -10.94 10.06 22.86
N SER A 237 -10.09 10.96 22.37
CA SER A 237 -10.49 11.99 21.42
C SER A 237 -10.44 11.54 19.95
N VAL A 238 -9.97 10.31 19.68
CA VAL A 238 -9.79 9.77 18.32
C VAL A 238 -10.26 8.31 18.24
N LYS A 239 -11.00 7.94 17.19
CA LYS A 239 -11.43 6.55 16.93
C LYS A 239 -10.23 5.71 16.52
N GLN A 240 -9.70 4.92 17.44
CA GLN A 240 -8.52 4.07 17.27
C GLN A 240 -8.59 2.88 18.22
N THR A 241 -7.77 1.84 18.00
CA THR A 241 -7.65 0.72 18.93
C THR A 241 -6.98 1.19 20.22
N VAL A 242 -7.70 1.07 21.34
CA VAL A 242 -7.15 1.19 22.69
C VAL A 242 -6.87 -0.19 23.28
N ARG A 243 -5.84 -0.28 24.12
CA ARG A 243 -5.38 -1.48 24.81
C ARG A 243 -5.35 -1.22 26.30
N PHE A 244 -5.93 -2.12 27.09
CA PHE A 244 -5.91 -2.05 28.55
C PHE A 244 -4.72 -2.85 29.07
N ILE A 245 -3.88 -2.21 29.87
CA ILE A 245 -2.73 -2.82 30.53
C ILE A 245 -2.94 -2.77 32.04
N ARG A 246 -2.83 -3.93 32.67
CA ARG A 246 -2.75 -4.11 34.11
C ARG A 246 -1.30 -4.30 34.53
N TRP A 247 -0.86 -3.61 35.56
CA TRP A 247 0.47 -3.75 36.14
C TRP A 247 0.37 -4.40 37.51
N THR A 248 1.04 -5.52 37.69
CA THR A 248 1.08 -6.29 38.95
C THR A 248 2.49 -6.37 39.50
N ARG A 249 2.65 -6.42 40.82
CA ARG A 249 3.99 -6.61 41.40
C ARG A 249 4.54 -8.01 41.11
N SER A 250 5.79 -8.09 40.65
CA SER A 250 6.46 -9.38 40.46
C SER A 250 7.06 -9.88 41.77
N SER A 251 6.90 -11.16 42.06
CA SER A 251 7.57 -11.85 43.18
C SER A 251 8.87 -12.56 42.78
N SER A 252 9.22 -12.56 41.48
CA SER A 252 10.37 -13.30 40.96
C SER A 252 11.69 -12.52 41.07
N PRO A 253 12.78 -13.12 41.59
CA PRO A 253 14.08 -12.46 41.68
C PRO A 253 14.60 -11.97 40.30
N GLY A 254 15.07 -10.73 40.23
CA GLY A 254 15.67 -10.13 39.03
C GLY A 254 14.68 -9.61 37.97
N SER A 255 13.38 -9.72 38.19
CA SER A 255 12.36 -9.19 37.27
C SER A 255 11.96 -7.74 37.61
N SER A 256 11.43 -7.01 36.62
CA SER A 256 10.85 -5.67 36.86
C SER A 256 9.83 -5.76 38.00
N PRO A 257 9.85 -4.81 38.97
CA PRO A 257 8.93 -4.86 40.10
C PRO A 257 7.47 -4.76 39.65
N PHE A 258 7.19 -4.25 38.45
CA PHE A 258 5.86 -4.27 37.84
C PHE A 258 5.88 -5.02 36.50
N LEU A 259 4.91 -5.93 36.33
CA LEU A 259 4.70 -6.69 35.10
C LEU A 259 3.44 -6.19 34.38
N PRO A 260 3.58 -5.67 33.14
CA PRO A 260 2.43 -5.32 32.34
C PRO A 260 1.77 -6.58 31.78
N THR A 261 0.47 -6.71 32.01
CA THR A 261 -0.39 -7.74 31.46
C THR A 261 -1.46 -7.06 30.63
N ARG A 262 -1.62 -7.49 29.37
CA ARG A 262 -2.70 -7.00 28.53
C ARG A 262 -4.01 -7.68 28.91
N VAL A 263 -5.01 -6.89 29.25
CA VAL A 263 -6.29 -7.40 29.77
C VAL A 263 -7.48 -7.12 28.84
N GLY A 264 -7.34 -6.24 27.85
CA GLY A 264 -8.43 -5.99 26.91
C GLY A 264 -8.10 -5.02 25.78
N TYR A 265 -9.08 -4.84 24.89
CA TYR A 265 -9.06 -3.88 23.79
C TYR A 265 -10.43 -3.24 23.58
N SER A 266 -10.46 -2.06 22.97
CA SER A 266 -11.68 -1.48 22.38
C SER A 266 -11.33 -0.60 21.19
N ASN A 267 -12.28 -0.38 20.28
CA ASN A 267 -12.18 0.56 19.16
C ASN A 267 -13.17 1.73 19.31
N ASP A 268 -13.89 1.80 20.42
CA ASP A 268 -14.88 2.85 20.68
C ASP A 268 -14.21 4.19 21.03
N LEU A 269 -14.99 5.26 21.13
CA LEU A 269 -14.47 6.54 21.62
C LEU A 269 -14.47 6.62 23.15
N SER A 270 -15.28 5.82 23.80
CA SER A 270 -15.39 5.73 25.26
C SER A 270 -16.13 4.46 25.64
N GLY A 271 -16.04 4.08 26.91
CA GLY A 271 -16.81 2.96 27.43
C GLY A 271 -16.41 2.58 28.85
N VAL A 272 -16.90 1.41 29.26
CA VAL A 272 -16.53 0.78 30.53
C VAL A 272 -15.92 -0.58 30.22
N PHE A 273 -14.74 -0.83 30.78
CA PHE A 273 -14.06 -2.11 30.72
C PHE A 273 -14.08 -2.76 32.11
N GLU A 274 -14.38 -4.05 32.19
CA GLU A 274 -14.34 -4.79 33.44
C GLU A 274 -13.17 -5.77 33.40
N ASP A 275 -12.24 -5.64 34.35
CA ASP A 275 -11.21 -6.67 34.59
C ASP A 275 -11.70 -7.61 35.70
N VAL A 276 -11.61 -8.92 35.45
CA VAL A 276 -12.14 -9.97 36.33
C VAL A 276 -11.07 -10.98 36.69
N GLY A 277 -11.28 -11.73 37.77
CA GLY A 277 -10.32 -12.74 38.25
C GLY A 277 -9.15 -12.14 39.02
N LEU A 278 -9.36 -11.00 39.67
CA LEU A 278 -8.38 -10.36 40.54
C LEU A 278 -8.31 -11.06 41.90
N SER A 279 -7.12 -11.01 42.52
CA SER A 279 -6.91 -11.51 43.89
C SER A 279 -7.45 -10.49 44.90
N THR A 280 -8.14 -10.97 45.93
CA THR A 280 -8.68 -10.15 47.03
C THR A 280 -7.58 -9.42 47.79
N GLY A 281 -7.88 -8.22 48.31
CA GLY A 281 -6.94 -7.41 49.11
C GLY A 281 -5.61 -7.04 48.43
N SER A 282 -5.55 -7.02 47.10
CA SER A 282 -4.35 -6.74 46.32
C SER A 282 -4.40 -5.39 45.60
N ASP A 283 -3.24 -4.79 45.40
CA ASP A 283 -3.08 -3.54 44.64
C ASP A 283 -2.79 -3.80 43.15
N TYR A 284 -3.51 -3.08 42.29
CA TYR A 284 -3.38 -3.13 40.85
C TYR A 284 -3.26 -1.72 40.28
N TRP A 285 -2.48 -1.56 39.20
CA TRP A 285 -2.43 -0.31 38.44
C TRP A 285 -2.86 -0.55 37.01
N TYR A 286 -3.63 0.39 36.46
CA TYR A 286 -4.15 0.28 35.10
C TYR A 286 -3.72 1.47 34.26
N THR A 287 -3.38 1.21 33.01
CA THR A 287 -3.23 2.21 31.97
C THR A 287 -4.02 1.81 30.74
N VAL A 288 -4.50 2.81 30.00
CA VAL A 288 -5.03 2.62 28.65
C VAL A 288 -4.05 3.21 27.67
N GLU A 289 -3.64 2.39 26.71
CA GLU A 289 -2.74 2.74 25.64
C GLU A 289 -3.54 2.89 24.36
N TRP A 290 -3.34 4.00 23.64
CA TRP A 290 -3.73 4.07 22.24
C TRP A 290 -2.63 3.43 21.39
N VAL A 291 -3.00 2.48 20.53
CA VAL A 291 -2.08 1.69 19.70
C VAL A 291 -2.39 1.88 18.21
N ARG A 292 -1.34 1.95 17.37
CA ARG A 292 -1.41 1.84 15.90
C ARG A 292 -0.30 0.91 15.41
N ASP A 293 -0.59 0.00 14.49
CA ASP A 293 0.38 -0.94 13.91
C ASP A 293 1.23 -1.65 14.96
N SER A 294 0.58 -2.08 16.05
CA SER A 294 1.19 -2.69 17.24
C SER A 294 2.07 -1.78 18.11
N HIS A 295 2.27 -0.50 17.75
CA HIS A 295 3.04 0.48 18.50
C HIS A 295 2.16 1.37 19.37
N THR A 296 2.59 1.60 20.60
CA THR A 296 1.91 2.49 21.55
C THR A 296 2.20 3.95 21.19
N ILE A 297 1.15 4.74 20.98
CA ILE A 297 1.23 6.14 20.56
C ILE A 297 1.06 7.09 21.75
N SER A 298 0.17 6.75 22.69
CA SER A 298 -0.10 7.56 23.88
C SER A 298 -0.63 6.67 25.01
N ILE A 299 -0.37 7.06 26.26
CA ILE A 299 -0.71 6.27 27.45
C ILE A 299 -1.43 7.18 28.47
N SER A 300 -2.53 6.70 29.06
CA SER A 300 -3.28 7.35 30.14
C SER A 300 -2.42 7.59 31.40
N ASN A 301 -2.96 8.35 32.36
CA ASN A 301 -2.34 8.37 33.68
C ASN A 301 -2.65 7.00 34.32
N PRO A 302 -1.71 6.41 35.07
CA PRO A 302 -1.99 5.17 35.76
C PRO A 302 -3.06 5.41 36.82
N VAL A 303 -3.99 4.48 36.94
CA VAL A 303 -5.02 4.47 37.97
C VAL A 303 -4.77 3.29 38.89
N ALA A 304 -4.64 3.55 40.18
CA ALA A 304 -4.46 2.53 41.19
C ALA A 304 -5.82 2.04 41.70
N VAL A 305 -5.92 0.75 41.96
CA VAL A 305 -7.10 0.08 42.50
C VAL A 305 -6.64 -0.87 43.59
N HIS A 306 -7.32 -0.85 44.73
CA HIS A 306 -7.22 -1.87 45.76
C HIS A 306 -8.49 -2.71 45.76
N THR A 307 -8.38 -4.01 45.49
CA THR A 307 -9.54 -4.93 45.55
C THR A 307 -10.01 -5.09 47.00
N ARG A 308 -11.33 -5.21 47.20
CA ARG A 308 -11.89 -5.42 48.54
C ARG A 308 -11.55 -6.80 49.11
#